data_AF-A0A846DWN0-F1
#
_entry.id   AF-A0A846DWN0-F1
#
_cell.length_a   1.000
_cell.length_b   1.000
_cell.length_c   1.000
_cell.angle_alpha   90.00
_cell.angle_beta   90.00
_cell.angle_gamma   90.00
#
_symmetry.space_group_name_H-M   'P 1'
#
loop_
_entity.id
_entity.type
_entity.pdbx_description
1 polymer ?
#
loop_
_entity_poly.entity_id
_entity_poly.type
_entity_poly.pdbx_seq_one_letter_code
_entity_poly.pdbx_strand_id
1 'polypeptide(L)'
;MSIDNLWDLNYSFIPTDNGQPIITQKPLTNSLSDWRKHLCKKVQTKILFGITIYNEPDLALVYSLVSIKQNLDYLIQTEKYSLAEQVTLCLICDGREKIATSTLNLLETLEICDSRRMQPKEGVHIFESRLKLNKLQKLIPVDTSVEKSDNPWLKVYQTAQQENKLSNKTYNIQTLDSVRVIVCLKEQNTGKLNSHWWFFKGFSSHLEPDYCIQMDVGCVPYSSNVNDLWEFLEQNPDVGAA
;
A
#
# COMPACT_ATOMS: atom_id res chain seq x y z
N MET A 1 -8.02 6.71 31.71
CA MET A 1 -7.12 6.60 30.55
C MET A 1 -7.47 7.79 29.67
N SER A 2 -6.69 8.88 29.72
CA SER A 2 -7.00 10.09 28.94
C SER A 2 -6.81 9.82 27.45
N ILE A 3 -7.69 10.41 26.63
CA ILE A 3 -7.70 10.34 25.16
C ILE A 3 -6.40 10.87 24.53
N ASP A 4 -5.55 11.54 25.31
CA ASP A 4 -4.32 12.20 24.86
C ASP A 4 -3.15 11.24 24.55
N ASN A 5 -3.25 9.94 24.89
CA ASN A 5 -2.15 8.98 24.74
C ASN A 5 -2.28 7.99 23.55
N LEU A 6 -3.32 8.11 22.70
CA LEU A 6 -3.48 7.26 21.50
C LEU A 6 -2.59 7.69 20.32
N TRP A 7 -1.94 8.85 20.44
CA TRP A 7 -1.33 9.62 19.35
C TRP A 7 0.14 9.95 19.58
N ASP A 8 0.74 9.43 20.65
CA ASP A 8 2.12 9.76 21.02
C ASP A 8 3.07 9.14 19.99
N LEU A 9 3.70 10.01 19.18
CA LEU A 9 4.66 9.71 18.11
C LEU A 9 6.00 9.22 18.70
N ASN A 10 5.91 8.12 19.44
CA ASN A 10 6.99 7.33 20.00
C ASN A 10 8.32 7.41 19.20
N TYR A 11 8.26 6.85 17.99
CA TYR A 11 9.43 6.39 17.22
C TYR A 11 9.01 6.07 15.77
N SER A 12 9.79 6.49 14.77
CA SER A 12 9.67 6.06 13.36
C SER A 12 11.04 5.69 12.80
N PHE A 13 11.22 4.42 12.45
CA PHE A 13 12.46 3.91 11.87
C PHE A 13 12.43 4.03 10.36
N ILE A 14 13.37 4.79 9.78
CA ILE A 14 13.61 4.82 8.33
C ILE A 14 14.94 4.14 7.98
N PRO A 15 14.91 3.08 7.17
CA PRO A 15 16.05 2.51 6.50
C PRO A 15 16.57 3.46 5.42
N THR A 16 17.86 3.81 5.47
CA THR A 16 18.55 4.54 4.38
C THR A 16 19.17 3.58 3.37
N ASP A 17 19.46 4.07 2.17
CA ASP A 17 20.09 3.34 1.05
C ASP A 17 21.49 2.78 1.39
N ASN A 18 22.15 3.30 2.43
CA ASN A 18 23.52 2.93 2.83
C ASN A 18 23.58 1.89 3.96
N GLY A 19 22.46 1.24 4.30
CA GLY A 19 22.42 0.15 5.28
C GLY A 19 22.64 0.56 6.75
N GLN A 20 22.83 1.85 7.04
CA GLN A 20 22.89 2.39 8.41
C GLN A 20 21.49 2.91 8.81
N PRO A 21 20.85 2.35 9.85
CA PRO A 21 19.53 2.77 10.27
C PRO A 21 19.54 4.15 10.96
N ILE A 22 18.55 5.00 10.67
CA ILE A 22 18.29 6.20 11.48
C ILE A 22 17.32 5.79 12.60
N ILE A 23 17.85 5.68 13.81
CA ILE A 23 17.07 5.41 15.04
C ILE A 23 16.54 6.75 15.55
N THR A 24 15.23 7.01 15.45
CA THR A 24 14.62 8.20 16.08
C THR A 24 14.18 7.85 17.50
N GLN A 25 15.07 7.92 18.49
CA GLN A 25 14.64 7.79 19.89
C GLN A 25 14.04 9.11 20.41
N LYS A 26 12.75 9.09 20.77
CA LYS A 26 11.94 10.12 21.46
C LYS A 26 11.50 11.36 20.64
N PRO A 27 10.33 11.96 20.98
CA PRO A 27 9.75 13.07 20.23
C PRO A 27 10.39 14.41 20.62
N LEU A 28 10.68 15.20 19.59
CA LEU A 28 10.81 16.67 19.58
C LEU A 28 11.73 17.30 20.64
N THR A 29 13.03 17.40 20.34
CA THR A 29 13.75 18.70 20.43
C THR A 29 14.93 18.70 19.46
N ASN A 30 14.84 19.55 18.44
CA ASN A 30 15.94 20.20 17.72
C ASN A 30 17.11 19.31 17.28
N SER A 31 17.13 18.99 15.98
CA SER A 31 18.25 18.42 15.22
C SER A 31 18.47 16.92 15.37
N LEU A 32 17.70 16.13 14.60
CA LEU A 32 18.15 14.98 13.78
C LEU A 32 17.01 14.67 12.80
N SER A 33 17.35 14.58 11.52
CA SER A 33 16.49 14.61 10.34
C SER A 33 15.11 13.95 10.48
N ASP A 34 14.06 14.78 10.51
CA ASP A 34 12.66 14.40 10.35
C ASP A 34 12.54 13.31 9.27
N TRP A 35 12.08 12.12 9.65
CA TRP A 35 11.98 10.94 8.78
C TRP A 35 11.20 11.26 7.50
N ARG A 36 10.23 12.17 7.63
CA ARG A 36 9.53 12.83 6.52
C ARG A 36 10.52 13.34 5.46
N LYS A 37 11.59 14.05 5.80
CA LYS A 37 12.60 14.55 4.84
C LYS A 37 13.27 13.46 3.98
N HIS A 38 13.23 12.20 4.40
CA HIS A 38 13.74 11.06 3.61
C HIS A 38 12.69 10.46 2.68
N LEU A 39 11.40 10.53 3.05
CA LEU A 39 10.30 10.03 2.24
C LEU A 39 9.98 10.88 1.01
N CYS A 40 10.76 11.92 0.69
CA CYS A 40 10.53 12.71 -0.51
C CYS A 40 11.83 13.35 -1.00
N LYS A 41 12.34 12.90 -2.15
CA LYS A 41 13.20 13.75 -3.00
C LYS A 41 12.94 13.69 -4.52
N LYS A 42 12.12 12.77 -5.07
CA LYS A 42 12.10 12.60 -6.55
C LYS A 42 10.76 12.29 -7.24
N VAL A 43 9.69 11.89 -6.56
CA VAL A 43 8.43 11.48 -7.23
C VAL A 43 7.23 12.12 -6.54
N GLN A 44 6.44 12.89 -7.30
CA GLN A 44 5.16 13.44 -6.86
C GLN A 44 4.13 12.30 -6.71
N THR A 45 3.47 12.22 -5.57
CA THR A 45 2.35 11.30 -5.36
C THR A 45 1.06 12.08 -5.60
N LYS A 46 0.23 11.63 -6.55
CA LYS A 46 -1.12 12.19 -6.76
C LYS A 46 -2.20 11.36 -6.08
N ILE A 47 -2.12 10.04 -6.23
CA ILE A 47 -3.05 9.10 -5.58
C ILE A 47 -2.26 8.28 -4.57
N LEU A 48 -2.67 8.35 -3.31
CA LEU A 48 -2.11 7.56 -2.23
C LEU A 48 -3.12 6.51 -1.75
N PHE A 49 -2.77 5.24 -1.89
CA PHE A 49 -3.53 4.13 -1.32
C PHE A 49 -3.11 3.88 0.12
N GLY A 50 -4.07 3.76 1.03
CA GLY A 50 -3.88 3.29 2.40
C GLY A 50 -4.45 1.90 2.55
N ILE A 51 -3.57 0.90 2.61
CA ILE A 51 -3.94 -0.51 2.74
C ILE A 51 -3.60 -0.96 4.15
N THR A 52 -4.62 -1.14 4.99
CA THR A 52 -4.42 -1.63 6.36
C THR A 52 -4.39 -3.14 6.39
N ILE A 53 -3.38 -3.70 7.04
CA ILE A 53 -3.11 -5.12 7.16
C ILE A 53 -3.00 -5.44 8.65
N TYR A 54 -3.72 -6.46 9.12
CA TYR A 54 -3.66 -6.92 10.50
C TYR A 54 -3.13 -8.35 10.58
N ASN A 55 -3.97 -9.35 10.35
CA ASN A 55 -3.64 -10.77 10.45
C ASN A 55 -4.12 -11.58 9.23
N GLU A 56 -4.51 -10.88 8.16
CA GLU A 56 -4.94 -11.47 6.91
C GLU A 56 -3.76 -12.21 6.25
N PRO A 57 -4.02 -13.34 5.58
CA PRO A 57 -2.99 -14.10 4.91
C PRO A 57 -2.48 -13.39 3.65
N ASP A 58 -1.29 -13.78 3.23
CA ASP A 58 -0.62 -13.35 1.99
C ASP A 58 -1.54 -13.29 0.77
N LEU A 59 -2.40 -14.29 0.56
CA LEU A 59 -3.31 -14.31 -0.59
C LEU A 59 -4.26 -13.11 -0.61
N ALA A 60 -4.73 -12.63 0.54
CA ALA A 60 -5.58 -11.43 0.60
C ALA A 60 -4.81 -10.21 0.07
N LEU A 61 -3.55 -10.05 0.48
CA LEU A 61 -2.68 -8.97 0.00
C LEU A 61 -2.33 -9.14 -1.48
N VAL A 62 -2.05 -10.37 -1.94
CA VAL A 62 -1.78 -10.64 -3.37
C VAL A 62 -2.94 -10.18 -4.23
N TYR A 63 -4.18 -10.53 -3.90
CA TYR A 63 -5.34 -10.15 -4.72
C TYR A 63 -5.60 -8.64 -4.74
N SER A 64 -5.39 -7.96 -3.61
CA SER A 64 -5.44 -6.49 -3.56
C SER A 64 -4.35 -5.84 -4.43
N LEU A 65 -3.10 -6.32 -4.37
CA LEU A 65 -2.01 -5.77 -5.18
C LEU A 65 -2.21 -6.06 -6.68
N VAL A 66 -2.71 -7.24 -7.02
CA VAL A 66 -3.02 -7.63 -8.42
C VAL A 66 -4.14 -6.76 -9.00
N SER A 67 -5.21 -6.52 -8.26
CA SER A 67 -6.31 -5.66 -8.73
C SER A 67 -5.89 -4.19 -8.82
N ILE A 68 -5.02 -3.70 -7.93
CA ILE A 68 -4.39 -2.39 -8.10
C ILE A 68 -3.56 -2.36 -9.38
N LYS A 69 -2.76 -3.39 -9.67
CA LYS A 69 -2.03 -3.46 -10.95
C LYS A 69 -2.99 -3.38 -12.15
N GLN A 70 -4.12 -4.10 -12.11
CA GLN A 70 -5.14 -4.04 -13.16
C GLN A 70 -5.69 -2.61 -13.33
N ASN A 71 -5.85 -1.86 -12.23
CA ASN A 71 -6.23 -0.45 -12.28
C ASN A 71 -5.15 0.45 -12.89
N LEU A 72 -3.88 0.21 -12.57
CA LEU A 72 -2.76 0.92 -13.20
C LEU A 72 -2.71 0.63 -14.70
N ASP A 73 -2.89 -0.63 -15.10
CA ASP A 73 -2.97 -1.01 -16.51
C ASP A 73 -4.14 -0.31 -17.22
N TYR A 74 -5.30 -0.17 -16.56
CA TYR A 74 -6.47 0.53 -17.11
C TYR A 74 -6.23 2.04 -17.27
N LEU A 75 -5.61 2.70 -16.29
CA LEU A 75 -5.21 4.12 -16.42
C LEU A 75 -4.31 4.31 -17.65
N ILE A 76 -3.35 3.41 -17.84
CA ILE A 76 -2.45 3.44 -18.99
C ILE A 76 -3.21 3.23 -20.31
N GLN A 77 -4.14 2.28 -20.35
CA GLN A 77 -5.00 2.02 -21.52
C GLN A 77 -5.91 3.21 -21.86
N THR A 78 -6.25 4.04 -20.89
CA THR A 78 -7.06 5.24 -21.04
C THR A 78 -6.21 6.51 -21.14
N GLU A 79 -4.95 6.37 -21.58
CA GLU A 79 -4.00 7.45 -21.86
C GLU A 79 -3.55 8.28 -20.63
N LYS A 80 -3.72 7.73 -19.42
CA LYS A 80 -3.37 8.37 -18.13
C LYS A 80 -2.07 7.81 -17.53
N TYR A 81 -1.05 7.58 -18.36
CA TYR A 81 0.24 7.02 -17.91
C TYR A 81 0.89 7.85 -16.78
N SER A 82 0.89 9.18 -16.92
CA SER A 82 1.47 10.07 -15.91
C SER A 82 0.78 9.97 -14.55
N LEU A 83 -0.55 9.74 -14.52
CA LEU A 83 -1.27 9.53 -13.28
C LEU A 83 -0.90 8.18 -12.65
N ALA A 84 -0.79 7.12 -13.47
CA ALA A 84 -0.39 5.79 -13.02
C ALA A 84 1.03 5.79 -12.39
N GLU A 85 1.97 6.57 -12.94
CA GLU A 85 3.31 6.75 -12.36
C GLU A 85 3.30 7.49 -11.00
N GLN A 86 2.26 8.29 -10.75
CA GLN A 86 2.10 9.10 -9.54
C GLN A 86 1.25 8.40 -8.48
N VAL A 87 0.93 7.11 -8.66
CA VAL A 87 0.29 6.28 -7.64
C VAL A 87 1.34 5.77 -6.64
N THR A 88 1.03 5.88 -5.34
CA THR A 88 1.84 5.32 -4.26
C THR A 88 0.98 4.44 -3.36
N LEU A 89 1.52 3.27 -2.97
CA LEU A 89 0.86 2.34 -2.06
C LEU A 89 1.47 2.46 -0.66
N CYS A 90 0.64 2.75 0.34
CA CYS A 90 1.02 2.74 1.75
C CYS A 90 0.42 1.49 2.41
N LEU A 91 1.26 0.48 2.69
CA LEU A 91 0.88 -0.74 3.39
C LEU A 91 1.11 -0.56 4.88
N ILE A 92 0.05 -0.49 5.69
CA ILE A 92 0.13 -0.25 7.13
C ILE A 92 -0.18 -1.56 7.85
N CYS A 93 0.86 -2.21 8.39
CA CYS A 93 0.76 -3.45 9.15
C CYS A 93 0.59 -3.15 10.64
N ASP A 94 -0.54 -3.54 11.23
CA ASP A 94 -0.96 -3.18 12.58
C ASP A 94 -0.50 -4.20 13.64
N GLY A 95 0.78 -4.12 14.00
CA GLY A 95 1.40 -4.98 15.01
C GLY A 95 2.22 -6.09 14.35
N ARG A 96 3.54 -6.02 14.49
CA ARG A 96 4.47 -6.98 13.89
C ARG A 96 4.26 -8.40 14.38
N GLU A 97 3.88 -8.60 15.63
CA GLU A 97 3.59 -9.94 16.15
C GLU A 97 2.20 -10.46 15.74
N LYS A 98 1.36 -9.61 15.13
CA LYS A 98 0.00 -9.95 14.70
C LYS A 98 -0.11 -10.23 13.21
N ILE A 99 0.82 -9.70 12.41
CA ILE A 99 0.91 -10.00 10.98
C ILE A 99 1.06 -11.50 10.76
N ALA A 100 0.32 -12.03 9.78
CA ALA A 100 0.49 -13.41 9.38
C ALA A 100 1.91 -13.64 8.85
N THR A 101 2.54 -14.74 9.26
CA THR A 101 3.89 -15.10 8.80
C THR A 101 3.96 -15.19 7.27
N SER A 102 2.90 -15.69 6.61
CA SER A 102 2.85 -15.74 5.15
C SER A 102 2.89 -14.34 4.53
N THR A 103 2.17 -13.38 5.12
CA THR A 103 2.18 -11.98 4.67
C THR A 103 3.55 -11.34 4.86
N LEU A 104 4.22 -11.56 5.99
CA LEU A 104 5.58 -11.06 6.20
C LEU A 104 6.57 -11.63 5.16
N ASN A 105 6.51 -12.94 4.92
CA ASN A 105 7.33 -13.62 3.91
C ASN A 105 7.04 -13.10 2.49
N LEU A 106 5.78 -12.79 2.19
CA LEU A 106 5.38 -12.18 0.93
C LEU A 106 6.03 -10.79 0.76
N LEU A 107 5.98 -9.94 1.79
CA LEU A 107 6.60 -8.60 1.75
C LEU A 107 8.11 -8.69 1.46
N GLU A 108 8.81 -9.67 2.04
CA GLU A 108 10.22 -9.93 1.75
C GLU A 108 10.45 -10.47 0.33
N THR A 109 9.61 -11.41 -0.12
CA THR A 109 9.67 -11.99 -1.47
C THR A 109 9.46 -10.93 -2.56
N LEU A 110 8.59 -9.96 -2.28
CA LEU A 110 8.35 -8.80 -3.13
C LEU A 110 9.49 -7.76 -3.07
N GLU A 111 10.47 -7.94 -2.17
CA GLU A 111 11.59 -7.01 -1.89
C GLU A 111 11.12 -5.62 -1.44
N ILE A 112 9.96 -5.54 -0.80
CA ILE A 112 9.40 -4.27 -0.28
C ILE A 112 9.57 -4.10 1.23
N CYS A 113 10.15 -5.11 1.88
CA CYS A 113 10.39 -5.16 3.31
C CYS A 113 11.64 -6.03 3.61
N ASP A 114 12.37 -5.73 4.68
CA ASP A 114 13.54 -6.52 5.12
C ASP A 114 13.49 -6.75 6.64
N SER A 115 13.17 -7.98 7.07
CA SER A 115 13.06 -8.31 8.49
C SER A 115 14.33 -8.11 9.30
N ARG A 116 15.50 -8.19 8.66
CA ARG A 116 16.81 -7.97 9.33
C ARG A 116 16.95 -6.54 9.84
N ARG A 117 16.18 -5.61 9.28
CA ARG A 117 16.18 -4.19 9.65
C ARG A 117 15.06 -3.84 10.63
N MET A 118 14.29 -4.82 11.13
CA MET A 118 13.21 -4.62 12.11
C MET A 118 13.74 -4.63 13.56
N GLN A 119 14.74 -3.81 13.82
CA GLN A 119 15.25 -3.57 15.16
C GLN A 119 15.37 -2.06 15.38
N PRO A 120 15.09 -1.55 16.59
CA PRO A 120 14.65 -2.27 17.80
C PRO A 120 13.20 -2.78 17.73
N LYS A 121 12.77 -3.65 18.66
CA LYS A 121 11.37 -4.14 18.75
C LYS A 121 10.40 -3.11 19.37
N GLU A 122 10.42 -1.88 18.86
CA GLU A 122 9.61 -0.76 19.36
C GLU A 122 9.27 0.24 18.24
N GLY A 123 8.14 0.94 18.37
CA GLY A 123 7.75 1.98 17.43
C GLY A 123 7.15 1.48 16.12
N VAL A 124 7.57 2.09 15.01
CA VAL A 124 7.20 1.67 13.64
C VAL A 124 8.44 1.54 12.77
N HIS A 125 8.44 0.57 11.85
CA HIS A 125 9.46 0.41 10.81
C HIS A 125 8.86 0.78 9.45
N ILE A 126 9.48 1.75 8.77
CA ILE A 126 8.97 2.30 7.52
C ILE A 126 9.91 1.90 6.39
N PHE A 127 9.50 1.09 5.43
CA PHE A 127 10.31 0.74 4.26
C PHE A 127 9.76 1.41 3.01
N GLU A 128 10.58 2.23 2.35
CA GLU A 128 10.24 2.76 1.05
C GLU A 128 10.96 1.98 -0.04
N SER A 129 10.22 1.56 -1.07
CA SER A 129 10.74 0.75 -2.18
C SER A 129 9.89 0.89 -3.44
N ARG A 130 10.27 0.18 -4.50
CA ARG A 130 9.48 0.04 -5.73
C ARG A 130 9.10 -1.41 -5.95
N LEU A 131 7.79 -1.70 -5.92
CA LEU A 131 7.24 -3.02 -6.22
C LEU A 131 7.24 -3.26 -7.73
N LYS A 132 7.99 -4.25 -8.18
CA LYS A 132 8.00 -4.67 -9.59
C LYS A 132 6.68 -5.36 -9.94
N LEU A 133 5.92 -4.79 -10.85
CA LEU A 133 4.56 -5.23 -11.16
C LEU A 133 4.51 -6.59 -11.88
N ASN A 134 5.59 -6.96 -12.57
CA ASN A 134 5.73 -8.29 -13.18
C ASN A 134 5.86 -9.44 -12.15
N LYS A 135 6.26 -9.17 -10.90
CA LYS A 135 6.31 -10.17 -9.84
C LYS A 135 4.90 -10.62 -9.44
N LEU A 136 3.91 -9.72 -9.48
CA LEU A 136 2.55 -10.00 -9.03
C LEU A 136 1.83 -11.04 -9.89
N GLN A 137 2.02 -11.02 -11.21
CA GLN A 137 1.37 -11.99 -12.11
C GLN A 137 1.77 -13.44 -11.81
N LYS A 138 3.00 -13.66 -11.35
CA LYS A 138 3.53 -14.99 -11.01
C LYS A 138 2.97 -15.54 -9.70
N LEU A 139 2.35 -14.68 -8.89
CA LEU A 139 1.81 -15.02 -7.57
C LEU A 139 0.32 -15.39 -7.62
N ILE A 140 -0.36 -15.10 -8.73
CA ILE A 140 -1.75 -15.53 -8.94
C ILE A 140 -1.73 -17.05 -9.13
N PRO A 141 -2.49 -17.83 -8.34
CA PRO A 141 -2.61 -19.26 -8.57
C PRO A 141 -3.08 -19.52 -10.00
N VAL A 142 -2.34 -20.36 -10.75
CA VAL A 142 -2.58 -20.65 -12.18
C VAL A 142 -3.96 -21.26 -12.44
N ASP A 143 -4.59 -21.84 -11.42
CA ASP A 143 -5.87 -22.54 -11.53
C ASP A 143 -7.01 -21.72 -10.90
N THR A 144 -7.25 -20.51 -11.41
CA THR A 144 -8.45 -19.71 -11.09
C THR A 144 -9.73 -20.33 -11.65
N SER A 145 -9.64 -21.37 -12.49
CA SER A 145 -10.74 -22.15 -13.05
C SER A 145 -11.40 -23.12 -12.07
N VAL A 146 -10.85 -23.30 -10.86
CA VAL A 146 -11.39 -24.26 -9.90
C VAL A 146 -12.53 -23.62 -9.10
N GLU A 147 -13.77 -23.98 -9.44
CA GLU A 147 -14.99 -23.71 -8.67
C GLU A 147 -15.00 -24.35 -7.25
N LYS A 148 -13.93 -25.06 -6.87
CA LYS A 148 -13.81 -25.90 -5.67
C LYS A 148 -12.67 -25.51 -4.71
N SER A 149 -12.27 -24.24 -4.67
CA SER A 149 -11.40 -23.80 -3.58
C SER A 149 -12.24 -23.39 -2.38
N ASP A 150 -12.01 -23.99 -1.21
CA ASP A 150 -12.60 -23.53 0.05
C ASP A 150 -11.94 -22.25 0.59
N ASN A 151 -10.96 -21.69 -0.13
CA ASN A 151 -10.31 -20.45 0.27
C ASN A 151 -11.23 -19.24 0.00
N PRO A 152 -11.69 -18.51 1.05
CA PRO A 152 -12.60 -17.39 0.87
C PRO A 152 -12.01 -16.24 0.05
N TRP A 153 -10.71 -16.00 0.15
CA TRP A 153 -10.03 -14.92 -0.58
C TRP A 153 -9.96 -15.21 -2.08
N LEU A 154 -9.71 -16.47 -2.45
CA LEU A 154 -9.73 -16.88 -3.85
C LEU A 154 -11.16 -16.75 -4.43
N LYS A 155 -12.20 -17.08 -3.66
CA LYS A 155 -13.59 -16.87 -4.09
C LYS A 155 -13.88 -15.39 -4.35
N VAL A 156 -13.49 -14.49 -3.44
CA VAL A 156 -13.66 -13.04 -3.64
C VAL A 156 -12.96 -12.58 -4.91
N TYR A 157 -11.71 -13.01 -5.11
CA TYR A 157 -10.96 -12.68 -6.32
C TYR A 157 -11.62 -13.23 -7.59
N GLN A 158 -12.01 -14.51 -7.62
CA GLN A 158 -12.67 -15.14 -8.76
C GLN A 158 -13.98 -14.43 -9.12
N THR A 159 -14.84 -14.14 -8.13
CA THR A 159 -16.08 -13.39 -8.34
C THR A 159 -15.79 -12.01 -8.91
N ALA A 160 -14.80 -11.29 -8.36
CA ALA A 160 -14.40 -9.99 -8.89
C ALA A 160 -13.86 -10.09 -10.33
N GLN A 161 -13.14 -11.16 -10.69
CA GLN A 161 -12.65 -11.37 -12.06
C GLN A 161 -13.77 -11.71 -13.05
N GLN A 162 -14.81 -12.43 -12.63
CA GLN A 162 -15.98 -12.74 -13.48
C GLN A 162 -16.76 -11.47 -13.86
N GLU A 163 -16.88 -10.55 -12.91
CA GLU A 163 -17.56 -9.26 -13.11
C GLU A 163 -16.66 -8.22 -13.81
N ASN A 164 -15.34 -8.33 -13.65
CA ASN A 164 -14.35 -7.52 -14.35
C ASN A 164 -14.28 -7.87 -15.84
N LYS A 165 -15.12 -7.25 -16.65
CA LYS A 165 -15.01 -7.30 -18.12
C LYS A 165 -13.88 -6.38 -18.60
N LEU A 166 -12.63 -6.74 -18.32
CA LEU A 166 -11.51 -6.12 -19.00
C LEU A 166 -11.60 -6.47 -20.49
N SER A 167 -11.60 -5.45 -21.33
CA SER A 167 -11.47 -5.63 -22.77
C SER A 167 -10.11 -6.27 -23.04
N ASN A 168 -10.08 -7.49 -23.57
CA ASN A 168 -8.86 -8.16 -24.07
C ASN A 168 -8.27 -7.48 -25.32
N LYS A 169 -8.46 -6.17 -25.50
CA LYS A 169 -7.80 -5.45 -26.57
C LYS A 169 -6.33 -5.32 -26.22
N THR A 170 -5.53 -6.19 -26.82
CA THR A 170 -4.08 -6.10 -26.80
C THR A 170 -3.66 -4.87 -27.59
N TYR A 171 -3.47 -3.76 -26.89
CA TYR A 171 -2.79 -2.61 -27.44
C TYR A 171 -1.29 -2.73 -27.11
N ASN A 172 -0.42 -2.35 -28.04
CA ASN A 172 1.02 -2.20 -27.80
C ASN A 172 1.28 -0.96 -26.92
N ILE A 173 0.79 -0.95 -25.68
CA ILE A 173 0.90 0.20 -24.77
C ILE A 173 2.05 -0.04 -23.80
N GLN A 174 2.79 1.03 -23.55
CA GLN A 174 3.83 1.11 -22.53
C GLN A 174 3.27 0.69 -21.18
N THR A 175 3.76 -0.40 -20.59
CA THR A 175 3.38 -0.84 -19.25
C THR A 175 4.19 -0.11 -18.19
N LEU A 176 3.65 0.00 -16.98
CA LEU A 176 4.42 0.45 -15.83
C LEU A 176 5.26 -0.72 -15.28
N ASP A 177 6.56 -0.52 -15.11
CA ASP A 177 7.45 -1.57 -14.61
C ASP A 177 7.31 -1.78 -13.10
N SER A 178 7.08 -0.70 -12.36
CA SER A 178 7.02 -0.71 -10.90
C SER A 178 6.17 0.41 -10.33
N VAL A 179 5.59 0.18 -9.15
CA VAL A 179 4.85 1.18 -8.37
C VAL A 179 5.59 1.49 -7.06
N ARG A 180 5.51 2.74 -6.60
CA ARG A 180 6.11 3.15 -5.32
C ARG A 180 5.33 2.54 -4.16
N VAL A 181 6.03 1.95 -3.20
CA VAL A 181 5.43 1.33 -2.02
C VAL A 181 6.13 1.81 -0.76
N ILE A 182 5.34 2.15 0.26
CA ILE A 182 5.75 2.47 1.61
C ILE A 182 5.13 1.43 2.53
N VAL A 183 5.94 0.58 3.15
CA VAL A 183 5.49 -0.37 4.17
C VAL A 183 5.71 0.25 5.53
N CYS A 184 4.64 0.51 6.28
CA CYS A 184 4.68 0.91 7.67
C CYS A 184 4.32 -0.28 8.56
N LEU A 185 5.31 -0.88 9.20
CA LEU A 185 5.13 -1.97 10.14
C LEU A 185 5.12 -1.42 11.57
N LYS A 186 3.95 -1.40 12.18
CA LYS A 186 3.79 -1.01 13.58
C LYS A 186 4.24 -2.16 14.47
N GLU A 187 5.05 -1.89 15.48
CA GLU A 187 5.48 -2.93 16.43
C GLU A 187 4.31 -3.40 17.30
N GLN A 188 3.49 -2.46 17.76
CA GLN A 188 2.31 -2.74 18.56
C GLN A 188 1.04 -2.65 17.73
N ASN A 189 0.10 -3.56 17.98
CA ASN A 189 -1.26 -3.40 17.50
C ASN A 189 -1.96 -2.31 18.33
N THR A 190 -2.33 -1.21 17.68
CA THR A 190 -3.05 -0.07 18.29
C THR A 190 -4.36 0.24 17.57
N GLY A 191 -4.82 -0.67 16.72
CA GLY A 191 -6.13 -0.66 16.08
C GLY A 191 -6.26 0.23 14.84
N LYS A 192 -7.37 0.00 14.12
CA LYS A 192 -7.69 0.60 12.82
C LYS A 192 -7.61 2.13 12.82
N LEU A 193 -8.14 2.79 13.86
CA LEU A 193 -8.10 4.25 13.97
C LEU A 193 -6.68 4.81 14.05
N ASN A 194 -5.78 4.14 14.77
CA ASN A 194 -4.37 4.56 14.81
C ASN A 194 -3.68 4.31 13.46
N SER A 195 -3.99 3.21 12.78
CA SER A 195 -3.48 2.94 11.42
C SER A 195 -3.98 3.98 10.41
N HIS A 196 -5.23 4.43 10.49
CA HIS A 196 -5.76 5.53 9.67
C HIS A 196 -5.07 6.87 9.98
N TRP A 197 -4.71 7.11 11.25
CA TRP A 197 -3.95 8.30 11.60
C TRP A 197 -2.54 8.28 11.01
N TRP A 198 -1.85 7.14 11.03
CA TRP A 198 -0.57 7.00 10.33
C TRP A 198 -0.70 7.30 8.85
N PHE A 199 -1.78 6.83 8.23
CA PHE A 199 -2.10 7.13 6.84
C PHE A 199 -2.28 8.64 6.61
N PHE A 200 -3.31 9.26 7.21
CA PHE A 200 -3.68 10.65 6.92
C PHE A 200 -2.74 11.70 7.53
N LYS A 201 -2.33 11.51 8.79
CA LYS A 201 -1.51 12.48 9.54
C LYS A 201 -0.02 12.16 9.51
N GLY A 202 0.36 10.91 9.26
CA GLY A 202 1.74 10.53 9.04
C GLY A 202 2.13 10.74 7.58
N PHE A 203 1.72 9.82 6.71
CA PHE A 203 2.19 9.74 5.32
C PHE A 203 1.55 10.78 4.40
N SER A 204 0.22 10.93 4.37
CA SER A 204 -0.45 11.89 3.47
C SER A 204 -0.02 13.32 3.75
N SER A 205 0.18 13.69 5.02
CA SER A 205 0.68 15.03 5.40
C SER A 205 2.05 15.37 4.81
N HIS A 206 2.83 14.34 4.45
CA HIS A 206 4.17 14.51 3.94
C HIS A 206 4.27 14.29 2.44
N LEU A 207 3.51 13.33 1.91
CA LEU A 207 3.45 13.03 0.49
C LEU A 207 2.55 14.02 -0.28
N GLU A 208 1.70 14.76 0.45
CA GLU A 208 0.75 15.75 -0.06
C GLU A 208 -0.01 15.27 -1.31
N PRO A 209 -0.67 14.08 -1.26
CA PRO A 209 -1.40 13.58 -2.40
C PRO A 209 -2.69 14.39 -2.63
N ASP A 210 -3.05 14.56 -3.90
CA ASP A 210 -4.33 15.16 -4.30
C ASP A 210 -5.51 14.26 -3.83
N TYR A 211 -5.32 12.94 -3.90
CA TYR A 211 -6.34 11.94 -3.57
C TYR A 211 -5.81 10.86 -2.62
N CYS A 212 -6.61 10.55 -1.59
CA CYS A 212 -6.36 9.44 -0.67
C CYS A 212 -7.44 8.38 -0.83
N ILE A 213 -7.05 7.12 -1.09
CA ILE A 213 -7.96 5.98 -1.20
C ILE A 213 -7.66 5.02 -0.05
N GLN A 214 -8.64 4.79 0.83
CA GLN A 214 -8.53 3.74 1.85
C GLN A 214 -9.05 2.42 1.28
N MET A 215 -8.33 1.32 1.53
CA MET A 215 -8.71 0.00 1.07
C MET A 215 -8.36 -1.04 2.15
N ASP A 216 -9.32 -1.89 2.50
CA ASP A 216 -9.04 -3.04 3.36
C ASP A 216 -8.27 -4.10 2.55
N VAL A 217 -7.34 -4.81 3.19
CA VAL A 217 -6.62 -5.90 2.52
C VAL A 217 -7.58 -7.04 2.17
N GLY A 218 -7.43 -7.61 0.97
CA GLY A 218 -8.37 -8.58 0.41
C GLY A 218 -9.51 -7.96 -0.41
N CYS A 219 -9.66 -6.64 -0.43
CA CYS A 219 -10.51 -5.96 -1.42
C CYS A 219 -9.91 -6.11 -2.82
N VAL A 220 -10.80 -6.32 -3.81
CA VAL A 220 -10.45 -6.52 -5.22
C VAL A 220 -11.27 -5.52 -6.05
N PRO A 221 -10.84 -4.25 -6.16
CA PRO A 221 -11.54 -3.25 -6.97
C PRO A 221 -11.65 -3.67 -8.43
N TYR A 222 -12.71 -3.22 -9.10
CA TYR A 222 -12.80 -3.32 -10.56
C TYR A 222 -11.62 -2.62 -11.22
N SER A 223 -11.19 -3.13 -12.36
CA SER A 223 -10.04 -2.61 -13.10
C SER A 223 -10.19 -1.15 -13.56
N SER A 224 -11.41 -0.66 -13.78
CA SER A 224 -11.65 0.76 -14.10
C SER A 224 -11.83 1.64 -12.87
N ASN A 225 -11.93 1.07 -11.66
CA ASN A 225 -12.43 1.77 -10.47
C ASN A 225 -11.63 3.04 -10.15
N VAL A 226 -10.31 2.99 -10.22
CA VAL A 226 -9.44 4.15 -9.95
C VAL A 226 -9.58 5.22 -11.02
N ASN A 227 -9.72 4.82 -12.29
CA ASN A 227 -9.98 5.76 -13.37
C ASN A 227 -11.30 6.49 -13.14
N ASP A 228 -12.38 5.72 -12.95
CA ASP A 228 -13.73 6.25 -12.89
C ASP A 228 -13.90 7.14 -11.66
N LEU A 229 -13.31 6.74 -10.52
CA LEU A 229 -13.29 7.55 -9.30
C LEU A 229 -12.51 8.85 -9.50
N TRP A 230 -11.30 8.79 -10.07
CA TRP A 230 -10.49 9.98 -10.30
C TRP A 230 -11.18 10.95 -11.27
N GLU A 231 -11.67 10.47 -12.41
CA GLU A 231 -12.41 11.31 -13.38
C GLU A 231 -13.64 11.96 -12.75
N PHE A 232 -14.38 11.22 -11.93
CA PHE A 232 -15.53 11.75 -11.23
C PHE A 232 -15.15 12.87 -10.25
N LEU A 233 -14.10 12.67 -9.43
CA LEU A 233 -13.65 13.67 -8.46
C LEU A 233 -13.07 14.92 -9.13
N GLU A 234 -12.33 14.79 -10.23
CA GLU A 234 -11.84 15.92 -11.02
C GLU A 234 -12.97 16.77 -11.59
N GLN A 235 -14.09 16.15 -11.97
CA GLN A 235 -15.28 16.84 -12.48
C GLN A 235 -16.16 17.43 -11.37
N ASN A 236 -16.01 16.95 -10.13
CA ASN A 236 -16.87 17.30 -9.00
C ASN A 236 -16.02 17.67 -7.78
N PRO A 237 -15.40 18.87 -7.75
CA PRO A 237 -14.42 19.25 -6.72
C PRO A 237 -14.99 19.34 -5.30
N ASP A 238 -16.32 19.48 -5.17
CA ASP A 238 -17.02 19.55 -3.88
C ASP A 238 -17.44 18.17 -3.34
N VAL A 239 -17.12 17.08 -4.06
CA VAL A 239 -17.47 15.72 -3.65
C VAL A 239 -16.28 15.02 -2.99
N GLY A 240 -16.55 14.40 -1.83
CA GLY A 240 -15.69 13.39 -1.25
C GLY A 240 -16.32 12.00 -1.40
N ALA A 241 -15.48 10.96 -1.38
CA ALA A 241 -15.92 9.58 -1.21
C ALA A 241 -15.74 9.15 0.26
N ALA A 242 -16.67 8.36 0.78
CA ALA A 242 -16.65 7.80 2.14
C ALA A 242 -16.86 6.29 2.09
#